data_AF-A0A9Q0YR39-F1
#
_entry.id   AF-A0A9Q0YR39-F1
#
_cell.length_a   1.000
_cell.length_b   1.000
_cell.length_c   1.000
_cell.angle_alpha   90.00
_cell.angle_beta   90.00
_cell.angle_gamma   90.00
#
_symmetry.space_group_name_H-M   'P 1'
#
loop_
_entity.id
_entity.type
_entity.pdbx_description
1 polymer ?
#
loop_
_entity_poly.entity_id
_entity_poly.type
_entity_poly.pdbx_seq_one_letter_code
_entity_poly.pdbx_strand_id
1 'polypeptide(L)'
;MVSFTFLSITTVIYAVLFLLGTIGNVLVITVIYKHKEMRSSTNYFLVNLSLADLLVLLICMPVSLSEMYLGEYFPFGRIMCEFISFIFSSAFLSPSVFH
;
A
#
# COMPACT_ATOMS: atom_id res chain seq x y z
N MET A 1 -29.60 -7.86 -5.94
CA MET A 1 -28.84 -9.14 -5.89
C MET A 1 -27.38 -8.94 -6.30
N VAL A 2 -27.09 -8.29 -7.43
CA VAL A 2 -25.72 -8.03 -7.93
C VAL A 2 -24.83 -7.25 -6.92
N SER A 3 -25.37 -6.23 -6.24
CA SER A 3 -24.58 -5.42 -5.29
C SER A 3 -24.09 -6.18 -4.05
N PHE A 4 -24.85 -7.16 -3.56
CA PHE A 4 -24.49 -7.90 -2.34
C PHE A 4 -23.38 -8.92 -2.61
N THR A 5 -23.48 -9.66 -3.72
CA THR A 5 -22.43 -10.59 -4.16
C THR A 5 -21.13 -9.84 -4.46
N PHE A 6 -21.21 -8.68 -5.11
CA PHE A 6 -20.04 -7.85 -5.40
C PHE A 6 -19.33 -7.36 -4.13
N LEU A 7 -20.07 -6.84 -3.15
CA LEU A 7 -19.52 -6.43 -1.84
C LEU A 7 -18.79 -7.58 -1.13
N SER A 8 -19.40 -8.76 -1.14
CA SER A 8 -18.88 -9.96 -0.48
C SER A 8 -17.54 -10.39 -1.11
N ILE A 9 -17.49 -10.44 -2.44
CA ILE A 9 -16.27 -10.81 -3.18
C ILE A 9 -15.16 -9.77 -2.93
N THR A 10 -15.47 -8.48 -3.05
CA THR A 10 -14.49 -7.40 -2.83
C THR A 10 -13.92 -7.42 -1.42
N THR A 11 -14.76 -7.67 -0.41
CA THR A 11 -14.30 -7.78 0.99
C THR A 11 -13.34 -8.95 1.19
N VAL A 12 -13.63 -10.11 0.60
CA VAL A 12 -12.74 -11.29 0.67
C VAL A 12 -11.41 -11.02 -0.05
N ILE A 13 -11.45 -10.41 -1.24
CA ILE A 13 -10.24 -10.06 -1.99
C ILE A 13 -9.38 -9.08 -1.17
N TYR A 14 -9.99 -8.04 -0.59
CA TYR A 14 -9.27 -7.08 0.24
C TYR A 14 -8.66 -7.70 1.49
N ALA A 15 -9.35 -8.64 2.14
CA ALA A 15 -8.78 -9.38 3.28
C ALA A 15 -7.55 -10.21 2.86
N VAL A 16 -7.60 -10.87 1.70
CA VAL A 16 -6.46 -11.64 1.16
C VAL A 16 -5.29 -10.71 0.81
N LEU A 17 -5.55 -9.59 0.13
CA LEU A 17 -4.52 -8.60 -0.20
C LEU A 17 -3.89 -7.99 1.04
N PHE A 18 -4.69 -7.70 2.08
CA PHE A 18 -4.19 -7.21 3.36
C PHE A 18 -3.24 -8.22 4.01
N LEU A 19 -3.62 -9.51 4.06
CA LEU A 19 -2.78 -10.56 4.62
C LEU A 19 -1.49 -10.76 3.82
N LEU A 20 -1.59 -10.89 2.50
CA LEU A 20 -0.42 -11.08 1.64
C LEU A 20 0.51 -9.88 1.67
N GLY A 21 -0.05 -8.66 1.62
CA GLY A 21 0.71 -7.43 1.67
C GLY A 21 1.37 -7.19 3.03
N THR A 22 0.68 -7.44 4.14
CA THR A 22 1.30 -7.33 5.47
C THR A 22 2.40 -8.37 5.66
N ILE A 23 2.15 -9.64 5.32
CA ILE A 23 3.17 -10.71 5.43
C ILE A 23 4.39 -10.40 4.56
N GLY A 24 4.17 -10.02 3.30
CA GLY A 24 5.26 -9.71 2.36
C GLY A 24 6.10 -8.53 2.83
N ASN A 25 5.48 -7.42 3.21
CA ASN A 25 6.19 -6.21 3.63
C ASN A 25 6.89 -6.37 5.00
N VAL A 26 6.28 -7.07 5.94
CA VAL A 26 6.92 -7.40 7.23
C VAL A 26 8.12 -8.31 7.00
N LEU A 27 8.04 -9.26 6.07
CA LEU A 27 9.14 -10.15 5.74
C LEU A 27 10.31 -9.39 5.11
N VAL A 28 10.04 -8.44 4.19
CA VAL A 28 11.07 -7.56 3.62
C VAL A 28 11.76 -6.75 4.72
N ILE A 29 11.01 -6.11 5.62
CA ILE A 29 11.58 -5.36 6.74
C ILE A 29 12.43 -6.27 7.64
N THR A 30 11.94 -7.48 7.94
CA THR A 30 12.63 -8.46 8.79
C THR A 30 13.94 -8.92 8.16
N VAL A 31 13.95 -9.22 6.85
CA VAL A 31 15.15 -9.64 6.11
C VAL A 31 16.19 -8.52 6.09
N ILE A 32 15.78 -7.27 5.85
CA ILE A 32 16.68 -6.10 5.86
C ILE A 32 17.24 -5.86 7.27
N TYR A 33 16.42 -6.02 8.30
CA TYR A 33 16.86 -5.86 9.69
C TYR A 33 17.86 -6.95 10.09
N LYS A 34 17.65 -8.18 9.60
CA LYS A 34 18.53 -9.34 9.86
C LYS A 34 19.87 -9.25 9.12
N HIS A 35 19.88 -8.73 7.89
CA HIS A 35 21.10 -8.57 7.09
C HIS A 35 21.64 -7.12 7.13
N LYS A 36 22.18 -6.75 8.29
CA LYS A 36 22.70 -5.41 8.60
C LYS A 36 23.88 -4.97 7.72
N GLU A 37 24.64 -5.92 7.18
CA GLU A 37 25.78 -5.71 6.27
C GLU A 37 25.37 -5.21 4.87
N MET A 38 24.09 -5.35 4.47
CA MET A 38 23.59 -4.90 3.18
C MET A 38 22.99 -3.49 3.22
N ARG A 39 23.30 -2.64 4.20
CA ARG A 39 22.75 -1.27 4.33
C ARG A 39 23.25 -0.28 3.25
N SER A 40 23.01 -0.62 1.99
CA SER A 40 23.16 0.23 0.80
C SER A 40 21.85 1.00 0.55
N SER A 41 21.90 2.05 -0.28
CA SER A 41 20.76 2.91 -0.65
C SER A 41 19.52 2.12 -1.09
N THR A 42 19.70 0.97 -1.73
CA THR A 42 18.62 0.06 -2.16
C THR A 42 17.79 -0.48 -0.99
N ASN A 43 18.40 -0.77 0.16
CA ASN A 43 17.67 -1.29 1.32
C ASN A 43 16.86 -0.21 2.04
N TYR A 44 17.30 1.05 2.01
CA TYR A 44 16.47 2.17 2.50
C TYR A 44 15.24 2.37 1.61
N PHE A 45 15.41 2.25 0.29
CA PHE A 45 14.29 2.30 -0.65
C PHE A 45 13.28 1.16 -0.38
N LEU A 46 13.75 -0.07 -0.18
CA LEU A 46 12.88 -1.22 0.11
C LEU A 46 12.11 -1.07 1.43
N VAL A 47 12.75 -0.56 2.50
CA VAL A 47 12.03 -0.29 3.76
C VAL A 47 10.98 0.80 3.57
N ASN A 48 11.30 1.88 2.85
CA ASN A 48 10.36 2.96 2.59
C ASN A 48 9.17 2.48 1.73
N LEU A 49 9.42 1.62 0.74
CA LEU A 49 8.39 0.96 -0.06
C LEU A 49 7.49 0.10 0.81
N SER A 50 8.06 -0.77 1.66
CA SER A 50 7.27 -1.61 2.56
C SER A 50 6.44 -0.82 3.58
N LEU A 51 6.96 0.32 4.07
CA LEU A 51 6.18 1.23 4.91
C LEU A 51 5.04 1.89 4.13
N ALA A 52 5.29 2.34 2.90
CA ALA A 52 4.27 2.93 2.04
C ALA A 52 3.16 1.91 1.76
N ASP A 53 3.50 0.66 1.41
CA ASP A 53 2.53 -0.41 1.21
C ASP A 53 1.71 -0.70 2.48
N LEU A 54 2.34 -0.77 3.65
CA LEU A 54 1.62 -0.96 4.93
C LEU A 54 0.67 0.20 5.23
N LEU A 55 1.09 1.44 4.97
CA LEU A 55 0.23 2.63 5.10
C LEU A 55 -0.93 2.59 4.12
N VAL A 56 -0.70 2.20 2.86
CA VAL A 56 -1.77 2.03 1.87
C VAL A 56 -2.74 0.93 2.30
N LEU A 57 -2.25 -0.22 2.77
CA LEU A 57 -3.11 -1.29 3.27
C LEU A 57 -3.94 -0.86 4.49
N LEU A 58 -3.38 -0.05 5.39
CA LEU A 58 -4.09 0.42 6.59
C LEU A 58 -5.06 1.56 6.32
N ILE A 59 -4.76 2.45 5.37
CA ILE A 59 -5.53 3.66 5.12
C ILE A 59 -6.43 3.50 3.91
N CYS A 60 -5.90 3.05 2.77
CA CYS A 60 -6.65 2.95 1.52
C CYS A 60 -7.73 1.88 1.55
N MET A 61 -7.46 0.71 2.15
CA MET A 61 -8.43 -0.38 2.21
C MET A 61 -9.73 -0.01 2.96
N PRO A 62 -9.69 0.51 4.21
CA PRO A 62 -10.92 0.90 4.91
C PRO A 62 -11.60 2.10 4.25
N VAL A 63 -10.83 2.98 3.62
CA VAL A 63 -11.31 4.13 2.84
C VAL A 63 -12.12 3.62 1.64
N SER A 64 -11.57 2.77 0.78
CA SER A 64 -12.29 2.17 -0.36
C SER A 64 -13.50 1.33 0.07
N LEU A 65 -13.41 0.56 1.17
CA LEU A 65 -14.56 -0.15 1.73
C LEU A 65 -15.63 0.85 2.19
N SER A 66 -15.26 1.89 2.94
CA SER A 66 -16.24 2.88 3.41
C SER A 66 -16.93 3.62 2.26
N GLU A 67 -16.23 3.91 1.16
CA GLU A 67 -16.83 4.48 -0.05
C GLU A 67 -17.87 3.55 -0.66
N MET A 68 -17.55 2.27 -0.71
CA MET A 68 -18.41 1.22 -1.27
C MET A 68 -19.67 0.96 -0.42
N TYR A 69 -19.57 1.13 0.91
CA TYR A 69 -20.68 0.92 1.85
C TYR A 69 -21.52 2.20 2.09
N LEU A 70 -20.91 3.40 2.09
CA LEU A 70 -21.60 4.66 2.41
C LEU A 70 -22.01 5.50 1.17
N GLY A 71 -21.48 5.21 -0.03
CA GLY A 71 -21.80 5.98 -1.24
C GLY A 71 -21.18 7.39 -1.27
N GLU A 72 -21.69 8.27 -2.17
CA GLU A 72 -21.14 9.57 -2.63
C GLU A 72 -20.64 10.57 -1.57
N TYR A 73 -20.83 10.32 -0.27
CA TYR A 73 -20.34 11.17 0.81
C TYR A 73 -18.92 10.76 1.22
N PHE A 74 -17.94 10.95 0.32
CA PHE A 74 -16.56 10.53 0.57
C PHE A 74 -15.60 11.70 0.87
N PRO A 75 -15.23 11.94 2.14
CA PRO A 75 -14.33 13.04 2.50
C PRO A 75 -12.84 12.73 2.27
N PHE A 76 -12.49 11.50 1.85
CA PHE A 76 -11.10 11.00 1.82
C PHE A 76 -10.41 11.00 0.44
N GLY A 77 -11.07 11.44 -0.63
CA GLY A 77 -10.50 11.45 -2.00
C GLY A 77 -9.16 12.21 -2.12
N ARG A 78 -8.92 13.21 -1.26
CA ARG A 78 -7.64 13.95 -1.20
C ARG A 78 -6.46 13.09 -0.70
N ILE A 79 -6.70 12.21 0.27
CA ILE A 79 -5.67 11.32 0.82
C ILE A 79 -5.25 10.29 -0.23
N MET A 80 -6.20 9.77 -1.02
CA MET A 80 -5.91 8.91 -2.16
C MET A 80 -5.04 9.60 -3.23
N CYS A 81 -5.34 10.86 -3.55
CA CYS A 81 -4.59 11.63 -4.55
C CYS A 81 -3.14 11.92 -4.12
N GLU A 82 -2.93 12.25 -2.84
CA GLU A 82 -1.61 12.43 -2.23
C GLU A 82 -0.82 11.12 -2.20
N PHE A 83 -1.46 9.99 -1.86
CA PHE A 83 -0.80 8.67 -1.84
C PHE A 83 -0.36 8.20 -3.21
N ILE A 84 -1.20 8.38 -4.24
CA ILE A 84 -0.83 8.04 -5.63
C ILE A 84 0.36 8.90 -6.08
N SER A 85 0.36 10.19 -5.77
CA SER A 85 1.51 11.08 -6.04
C SER A 85 2.79 10.64 -5.32
N PHE A 86 2.67 10.12 -4.09
CA PHE A 86 3.82 9.63 -3.32
C PHE A 86 4.43 8.36 -3.93
N ILE A 87 3.58 7.40 -4.34
CA ILE A 87 4.02 6.19 -5.05
C ILE A 87 4.68 6.56 -6.38
N PHE A 88 4.06 7.46 -7.16
CA PHE A 88 4.64 7.93 -8.42
C PHE A 88 5.99 8.63 -8.19
N SER A 89 6.11 9.49 -7.18
CA SER A 89 7.38 10.15 -6.85
C SER A 89 8.47 9.14 -6.47
N SER A 90 8.14 8.10 -5.69
CA SER A 90 9.10 7.07 -5.29
C SER A 90 9.57 6.17 -6.44
N ALA A 91 8.70 5.86 -7.42
CA ALA A 91 9.05 5.05 -8.59
C ALA A 91 9.87 5.82 -9.64
N PHE A 92 9.64 7.13 -9.76
CA PHE A 92 10.33 7.99 -10.75
C PHE A 92 11.67 8.56 -10.27
N LEU A 93 12.00 8.47 -8.97
CA LEU A 93 13.32 8.88 -8.48
C LEU A 93 14.43 7.84 -8.75
N SER A 94 14.10 6.61 -9.18
CA SER A 94 15.12 5.59 -9.46
C SER A 94 15.91 5.78 -10.77
N PRO A 95 15.38 6.30 -11.89
CA PRO A 95 16.22 6.58 -13.07
C PRO A 95 16.98 7.91 -12.97
N SER A 96 16.50 8.89 -12.21
CA SER A 96 16.98 10.28 -12.31
C SER A 96 18.20 10.62 -11.45
N VAL A 97 18.59 9.75 -10.50
CA VAL A 97 19.76 9.98 -9.60
C VAL A 97 21.07 9.45 -10.20
N PHE A 98 21.03 8.84 -11.39
CA PHE A 98 22.23 8.41 -12.14
C PHE A 98 22.55 9.33 -13.35
N HIS A 99 22.27 10.62 -13.25
CA HIS A 99 22.88 11.62 -14.15
C HIS A 99 23.51 12.76 -13.35
#